data_AF-A0A1Y3NTJ8-F1
#
_entry.id   AF-A0A1Y3NTJ8-F1
#
_cell.length_a   1.000
_cell.length_b   1.000
_cell.length_c   1.000
_cell.angle_alpha   90.00
_cell.angle_beta   90.00
_cell.angle_gamma   90.00
#
_symmetry.space_group_name_H-M   'P 1'
#
loop_
_entity.id
_entity.type
_entity.pdbx_description
1 polymer ?
#
loop_
_entity_poly.entity_id
_entity_poly.type
_entity_poly.pdbx_seq_one_letter_code
_entity_poly.pdbx_strand_id
1 'polypeptide(L)'
;MIFKDKIDRNLIIKNKKNVFKHVVRELYLRNDIPCLSECCPLPQKCHEKVNNISFTSLLQNDCMYLIPDMKTIELYLELFEHENLNNIIIAQTVFENVKQDKQRMIRKLLKTPLKHCIYFNNEMFLETYLERMKDETREHRNMRGEN
;
A
#
# COMPACT_ATOMS: atom_id res chain seq x y z
N MET A 1 -7.02 2.80 -22.40
CA MET A 1 -7.78 3.57 -21.40
C MET A 1 -7.40 3.00 -20.03
N ILE A 2 -6.81 3.80 -19.14
CA ILE A 2 -6.05 3.34 -17.95
C ILE A 2 -6.94 3.13 -16.70
N PHE A 3 -8.18 3.64 -16.72
CA PHE A 3 -9.10 3.61 -15.59
C PHE A 3 -10.33 2.78 -15.96
N LYS A 4 -10.76 1.88 -15.05
CA LYS A 4 -11.90 1.00 -15.28
C LYS A 4 -13.15 1.51 -14.57
N ASP A 5 -13.00 1.96 -13.32
CA ASP A 5 -14.10 2.44 -12.49
C ASP A 5 -13.75 3.76 -11.77
N LYS A 6 -14.75 4.64 -11.63
CA LYS A 6 -14.68 5.90 -10.87
C LYS A 6 -15.62 5.80 -9.67
N ILE A 7 -15.12 6.12 -8.48
CA ILE A 7 -15.88 6.10 -7.23
C ILE A 7 -15.82 7.49 -6.59
N ASP A 8 -16.96 8.00 -6.15
CA ASP A 8 -17.05 9.27 -5.43
C ASP A 8 -16.98 9.03 -3.91
N ARG A 9 -15.87 9.42 -3.27
CA ARG A 9 -15.70 9.33 -1.82
C ARG A 9 -16.25 10.58 -1.12
N ASN A 10 -17.27 10.38 -0.30
CA ASN A 10 -17.81 11.42 0.58
C ASN A 10 -16.97 11.53 1.86
N LEU A 11 -16.47 12.73 2.16
CA LEU A 11 -15.59 13.01 3.28
C LEU A 11 -16.12 14.21 4.08
N ILE A 12 -16.02 14.12 5.41
CA ILE A 12 -16.24 15.26 6.31
C ILE A 12 -14.88 15.70 6.83
N ILE A 13 -14.45 16.89 6.44
CA ILE A 13 -13.16 17.46 6.86
C ILE A 13 -13.37 18.61 7.83
N LYS A 14 -12.50 18.70 8.84
CA LYS A 14 -12.46 19.80 9.78
C LYS A 14 -11.38 20.79 9.36
N ASN A 15 -11.73 22.06 9.19
CA ASN A 15 -10.74 23.08 8.84
C ASN A 15 -10.02 23.64 10.09
N LYS A 16 -9.00 24.46 9.88
CA LYS A 16 -8.24 25.13 10.96
C LYS A 16 -9.10 26.02 11.88
N LYS A 17 -10.29 26.44 11.43
CA LYS A 17 -11.26 27.25 12.18
C LYS A 17 -12.33 26.39 12.88
N ASN A 18 -12.11 25.08 13.03
CA ASN A 18 -13.05 24.12 13.61
C ASN A 18 -14.41 23.98 12.88
N VAL A 19 -14.52 24.43 11.64
CA VAL A 19 -15.73 24.26 10.81
C VAL A 19 -15.63 22.96 10.02
N PHE A 20 -16.70 22.16 10.06
CA PHE A 20 -16.84 20.94 9.29
C PHE A 20 -17.36 21.24 7.88
N LYS A 21 -16.78 20.58 6.87
CA LYS A 21 -17.20 20.68 5.48
C LYS A 21 -17.37 19.29 4.89
N HIS A 22 -18.45 19.12 4.14
CA HIS A 22 -18.63 17.97 3.26
C HIS A 22 -17.83 18.17 1.97
N VAL A 23 -17.02 17.19 1.60
CA VAL A 23 -16.16 17.20 0.41
C VAL A 23 -16.30 15.86 -0.30
N VAL A 24 -16.55 15.91 -1.60
CA VAL A 24 -16.54 14.73 -2.48
C VAL A 24 -15.19 14.68 -3.18
N ARG A 25 -14.51 13.53 -3.14
CA ARG A 25 -13.27 13.29 -3.88
C ARG A 25 -13.42 12.09 -4.78
N GLU A 26 -12.96 12.23 -6.02
CA GLU A 26 -12.95 11.15 -6.99
C GLU A 26 -11.79 10.18 -6.69
N LEU A 27 -12.10 8.89 -6.72
CA LEU A 27 -11.13 7.80 -6.70
C LEU A 27 -11.25 7.04 -8.02
N TYR A 28 -10.11 6.90 -8.70
CA TYR A 28 -10.02 6.13 -9.93
C TYR A 28 -9.39 4.77 -9.64
N LEU A 29 -10.14 3.69 -9.88
CA LEU A 29 -9.65 2.33 -9.77
C LEU A 29 -8.95 1.89 -11.05
N ARG A 30 -7.81 1.24 -10.85
CA ARG A 30 -6.87 0.82 -11.85
C ARG A 30 -6.75 -0.70 -11.85
N ASN A 31 -6.53 -1.27 -13.02
CA ASN A 31 -6.23 -2.70 -13.20
C ASN A 31 -4.80 -2.94 -13.70
N ASP A 32 -4.01 -1.88 -13.84
CA ASP A 32 -2.63 -1.90 -14.34
C ASP A 32 -1.60 -1.67 -13.23
N ILE A 33 -1.99 -1.87 -11.96
CA ILE A 33 -1.05 -1.77 -10.83
C ILE A 33 -0.21 -3.05 -10.78
N PRO A 34 1.13 -2.94 -10.92
CA PRO A 34 2.03 -4.07 -11.00
C PRO A 34 2.26 -4.68 -9.62
N CYS A 35 2.39 -6.00 -9.57
CA CYS A 35 2.77 -6.73 -8.36
C CYS A 35 4.28 -6.63 -8.01
N LEU A 36 5.11 -6.18 -8.96
CA LEU A 36 6.57 -6.06 -8.85
C LEU A 36 7.31 -7.35 -8.45
N SER A 37 6.64 -8.49 -8.57
CA SER A 37 7.20 -9.81 -8.35
C SER A 37 7.84 -10.36 -9.64
N GLU A 38 9.04 -10.90 -9.50
CA GLU A 38 9.71 -11.67 -10.56
C GLU A 38 9.00 -13.01 -10.84
N CYS A 39 8.29 -13.54 -9.84
CA CYS A 39 7.48 -14.76 -9.89
C CYS A 39 6.03 -14.53 -10.33
N CYS A 40 5.69 -13.36 -10.89
CA CYS A 40 4.34 -13.11 -11.36
C CYS A 40 3.90 -14.19 -12.36
N PRO A 41 2.79 -14.91 -12.11
CA PRO A 41 2.34 -16.00 -12.98
C PRO A 41 1.70 -15.51 -14.28
N LEU A 42 1.49 -14.19 -14.41
CA LEU A 42 0.86 -13.62 -15.59
C LEU A 42 1.80 -13.70 -16.80
N PRO A 43 1.28 -13.98 -18.02
CA PRO A 43 2.10 -14.13 -19.23
C PRO A 43 2.93 -12.89 -19.56
N GLN A 44 2.41 -11.71 -19.24
CA GLN A 44 3.20 -10.47 -19.21
C GLN A 44 3.61 -10.20 -17.77
N LYS A 45 4.90 -10.35 -17.48
CA LYS A 45 5.46 -10.10 -16.16
C LYS A 45 5.11 -8.69 -15.69
N CYS A 46 4.42 -8.61 -14.54
CA CYS A 46 3.90 -7.35 -13.99
C CYS A 46 5.03 -6.33 -13.73
N HIS A 47 6.24 -6.79 -13.37
CA HIS A 47 7.39 -5.94 -13.08
C HIS A 47 8.01 -5.27 -14.32
N GLU A 48 7.92 -5.91 -15.49
CA GLU A 48 8.47 -5.37 -16.75
C GLU A 48 7.67 -4.16 -17.27
N LYS A 49 6.44 -3.97 -16.78
CA LYS A 49 5.59 -2.81 -17.13
C LYS A 49 6.06 -1.50 -16.48
N VAL A 50 7.11 -1.55 -15.67
CA VAL A 50 7.49 -0.48 -14.74
C VAL A 50 8.93 -0.05 -14.99
N ASN A 51 9.14 0.84 -15.96
CA ASN A 51 10.48 1.35 -16.22
C ASN A 51 11.03 2.27 -15.11
N ASN A 52 10.24 2.73 -14.12
CA ASN A 52 10.68 3.81 -13.21
C ASN A 52 9.98 3.97 -11.84
N ILE A 53 9.11 3.05 -11.38
CA ILE A 53 8.27 3.32 -10.18
C ILE A 53 8.86 2.74 -8.88
N SER A 54 9.83 1.83 -8.94
CA SER A 54 10.29 1.12 -7.75
C SER A 54 11.80 0.97 -7.73
N PHE A 55 12.41 1.31 -6.60
CA PHE A 55 13.85 1.17 -6.37
C PHE A 55 14.28 -0.31 -6.29
N THR A 56 13.33 -1.25 -6.12
CA THR A 56 13.57 -2.69 -5.98
C THR A 56 12.41 -3.54 -6.53
N SER A 57 12.73 -4.74 -7.04
CA SER A 57 11.79 -5.84 -7.33
C SER A 57 11.77 -6.86 -6.18
N LEU A 58 10.71 -7.67 -6.08
CA LEU A 58 10.68 -8.84 -5.19
C LEU A 58 11.40 -10.03 -5.85
N LEU A 59 12.30 -10.68 -5.11
CA LEU A 59 13.14 -11.77 -5.62
C LEU A 59 12.39 -13.08 -5.85
N GLN A 60 13.00 -13.91 -6.69
CA GLN A 60 12.46 -15.15 -7.23
C GLN A 60 12.60 -16.40 -6.32
N ASN A 61 13.64 -16.47 -5.47
CA ASN A 61 14.03 -17.72 -4.81
C ASN A 61 13.12 -18.06 -3.63
N ASP A 62 12.29 -19.11 -3.66
CA ASP A 62 11.60 -19.80 -2.53
C ASP A 62 11.09 -18.94 -1.35
N CYS A 63 10.92 -17.63 -1.55
CA CYS A 63 10.85 -16.64 -0.48
C CYS A 63 9.40 -16.25 -0.24
N MET A 64 8.97 -16.47 1.00
CA MET A 64 7.78 -15.89 1.59
C MET A 64 7.83 -14.36 1.48
N TYR A 65 6.75 -13.75 0.99
CA TYR A 65 6.58 -12.30 1.04
C TYR A 65 6.06 -11.87 2.40
N LEU A 66 6.64 -10.79 2.93
CA LEU A 66 6.22 -10.19 4.19
C LEU A 66 5.27 -9.03 3.91
N ILE A 67 4.03 -9.14 4.37
CA ILE A 67 3.03 -8.07 4.30
C ILE A 67 2.69 -7.65 5.73
N PRO A 68 3.42 -6.70 6.33
CA PRO A 68 3.17 -6.29 7.70
C PRO A 68 1.89 -5.44 7.83
N ASP A 69 1.11 -5.71 8.87
CA ASP A 69 -0.04 -4.91 9.25
C ASP A 69 0.38 -3.58 9.91
N MET A 70 -0.59 -2.69 10.14
CA MET A 70 -0.32 -1.39 10.76
C MET A 70 0.37 -1.53 12.13
N LYS A 71 -0.10 -2.45 12.99
CA LYS A 71 0.43 -2.62 14.35
C LYS A 71 1.85 -3.15 14.35
N THR A 72 2.18 -4.06 13.45
CA THR A 72 3.52 -4.60 13.28
C THR A 72 4.50 -3.50 12.89
N ILE A 73 4.11 -2.59 11.99
CA ILE A 73 4.93 -1.42 11.65
C ILE A 73 5.07 -0.46 12.84
N GLU A 74 4.00 -0.20 13.58
CA GLU A 74 4.07 0.71 14.73
C GLU A 74 5.02 0.21 15.83
N LEU A 75 4.96 -1.09 16.13
CA LEU A 75 5.70 -1.70 17.24
C LEU A 75 7.08 -2.22 16.84
N TYR A 76 7.23 -2.76 15.63
CA TYR A 76 8.36 -3.62 15.26
C TYR A 76 9.05 -3.23 13.94
N LEU A 77 8.82 -2.03 13.39
CA LEU A 77 9.45 -1.60 12.14
C LEU A 77 10.99 -1.72 12.15
N GLU A 78 11.63 -1.52 13.30
CA GLU A 78 13.08 -1.66 13.46
C GLU A 78 13.58 -3.07 13.15
N LEU A 79 12.77 -4.10 13.38
CA LEU A 79 13.15 -5.48 13.05
C LEU A 79 13.34 -5.67 11.55
N PHE A 80 12.59 -4.94 10.70
CA PHE A 80 12.72 -5.02 9.24
C PHE A 80 14.05 -4.46 8.72
N GLU A 81 14.86 -3.80 9.55
CA GLU A 81 16.23 -3.41 9.21
C GLU A 81 17.20 -4.60 9.26
N HIS A 82 16.85 -5.70 9.94
CA HIS A 82 17.68 -6.91 10.05
C HIS A 82 17.95 -7.57 8.69
N GLU A 83 19.21 -7.89 8.38
CA GLU A 83 19.68 -8.31 7.03
C GLU A 83 18.90 -9.50 6.44
N ASN A 84 18.48 -10.44 7.29
CA ASN A 84 17.71 -11.63 6.88
C ASN A 84 16.24 -11.34 6.48
N LEU A 85 15.71 -10.15 6.76
CA LEU A 85 14.35 -9.77 6.37
C LEU A 85 14.40 -8.97 5.06
N ASN A 86 13.87 -9.57 4.01
CA ASN A 86 13.73 -9.01 2.66
C ASN A 86 12.35 -9.38 2.08
N ASN A 87 12.07 -8.94 0.85
CA ASN A 87 10.82 -9.18 0.13
C ASN A 87 9.58 -8.68 0.89
N ILE A 88 9.61 -7.39 1.22
CA ILE A 88 8.61 -6.73 2.06
C ILE A 88 7.65 -5.93 1.17
N ILE A 89 6.35 -6.10 1.38
CA ILE A 89 5.31 -5.36 0.67
C ILE A 89 4.60 -4.45 1.67
N ILE A 90 4.78 -3.15 1.52
CA ILE A 90 4.07 -2.16 2.34
C ILE A 90 2.82 -1.71 1.60
N ALA A 91 1.64 -2.00 2.16
CA ALA A 91 0.38 -1.52 1.63
C ALA A 91 0.23 0.00 1.78
N GLN A 92 -0.46 0.65 0.84
CA GLN A 92 -0.78 2.07 0.89
C GLN A 92 -1.57 2.41 2.15
N THR A 93 -2.56 1.61 2.52
CA THR A 93 -3.34 1.79 3.77
C THR A 93 -2.44 1.81 5.00
N VAL A 94 -1.53 0.85 5.13
CA VAL A 94 -0.58 0.79 6.26
C VAL A 94 0.27 2.04 6.30
N PHE A 95 0.91 2.40 5.18
CA PHE A 95 1.77 3.59 5.11
C PHE A 95 1.05 4.90 5.45
N GLU A 96 -0.20 5.06 4.99
CA GLU A 96 -0.96 6.30 5.22
C GLU A 96 -1.48 6.44 6.66
N ASN A 97 -1.73 5.33 7.36
CA ASN A 97 -2.31 5.36 8.71
C ASN A 97 -1.27 5.29 9.83
N VAL A 98 -0.01 4.90 9.55
CA VAL A 98 1.06 4.98 10.56
C VAL A 98 1.57 6.40 10.80
N LYS A 99 2.18 6.61 11.97
CA LYS A 99 2.78 7.89 12.38
C LYS A 99 3.88 8.38 11.42
N GLN A 100 4.09 9.70 11.37
CA GLN A 100 5.02 10.33 10.41
C GLN A 100 6.48 9.87 10.55
N ASP A 101 6.93 9.55 11.76
CA ASP A 101 8.24 8.97 12.03
C ASP A 101 8.38 7.58 11.37
N LYS A 102 7.39 6.72 11.52
CA LYS A 102 7.33 5.39 10.87
C LYS A 102 7.27 5.53 9.35
N GLN A 103 6.50 6.47 8.81
CA GLN A 103 6.51 6.78 7.37
C GLN A 103 7.90 7.17 6.87
N ARG A 104 8.67 7.96 7.64
CA ARG A 104 10.04 8.34 7.27
C ARG A 104 10.96 7.12 7.23
N MET A 105 10.82 6.21 8.18
CA MET A 105 11.60 4.96 8.22
C MET A 105 11.22 4.03 7.06
N ILE A 106 9.93 3.84 6.77
CA ILE A 106 9.48 3.06 5.60
C ILE A 106 10.08 3.63 4.31
N ARG A 107 10.07 4.96 4.13
CA ARG A 107 10.69 5.59 2.95
C ARG A 107 12.19 5.32 2.84
N LYS A 108 12.91 5.10 3.95
CA LYS A 108 14.30 4.65 3.92
C LYS A 108 14.37 3.18 3.50
N LEU A 109 13.54 2.32 4.10
CA LEU A 109 13.48 0.89 3.79
C LEU A 109 13.20 0.62 2.31
N LEU A 110 12.24 1.34 1.72
CA LEU A 110 11.90 1.28 0.28
C LEU A 110 13.07 1.65 -0.64
N LYS A 111 14.05 2.43 -0.14
CA LYS A 111 15.24 2.84 -0.91
C LYS A 111 16.43 1.93 -0.69
N THR A 112 16.36 0.97 0.22
CA THR A 112 17.45 0.04 0.53
C THR A 112 17.39 -1.16 -0.42
N PRO A 113 18.33 -1.30 -1.38
CA PRO A 113 18.21 -2.29 -2.45
C PRO A 113 18.15 -3.74 -1.95
N LEU A 114 18.97 -4.06 -0.95
CA LEU A 114 19.06 -5.40 -0.35
C LEU A 114 17.76 -5.87 0.31
N LYS A 115 16.82 -4.96 0.58
CA LYS A 115 15.57 -5.27 1.27
C LYS A 115 14.48 -5.77 0.35
N HIS A 116 14.57 -5.50 -0.96
CA HIS A 116 13.50 -5.86 -1.89
C HIS A 116 12.14 -5.42 -1.35
N CYS A 117 12.07 -4.14 -0.94
CA CYS A 117 10.90 -3.56 -0.28
C CYS A 117 10.13 -2.71 -1.29
N ILE A 118 8.84 -3.04 -1.46
CA ILE A 118 7.96 -2.36 -2.39
C ILE A 118 6.80 -1.67 -1.68
N TYR A 119 6.27 -0.65 -2.33
CA TYR A 119 5.05 0.04 -1.92
C TYR A 119 3.91 -0.36 -2.86
N PHE A 120 2.81 -0.86 -2.32
CA PHE A 120 1.69 -1.36 -3.10
C PHE A 120 0.43 -0.50 -2.90
N ASN A 121 -0.08 0.05 -3.99
CA ASN A 121 -1.26 0.94 -4.01
C ASN A 121 -2.60 0.18 -3.92
N ASN A 122 -2.84 -0.51 -2.81
CA ASN A 122 -4.04 -1.34 -2.62
C ASN A 122 -5.36 -0.54 -2.71
N GLU A 123 -5.36 0.74 -2.36
CA GLU A 123 -6.56 1.61 -2.42
C GLU A 123 -6.92 2.11 -3.81
N MET A 124 -6.03 1.94 -4.80
CA MET A 124 -6.27 2.30 -6.19
C MET A 124 -6.37 1.09 -7.11
N PHE A 125 -6.08 -0.12 -6.61
CA PHE A 125 -6.16 -1.33 -7.40
C PHE A 125 -7.54 -1.97 -7.29
N LEU A 126 -8.13 -2.27 -8.45
CA LEU A 126 -9.52 -2.73 -8.56
C LEU A 126 -9.79 -3.98 -7.70
N GLU A 127 -8.85 -4.93 -7.67
CA GLU A 127 -9.06 -6.22 -6.99
C GLU A 127 -8.86 -6.15 -5.48
N THR A 128 -8.11 -5.15 -4.97
CA THR A 128 -7.84 -5.00 -3.54
C THR A 128 -8.62 -3.84 -2.91
N TYR A 129 -9.30 -3.04 -3.72
CA TYR A 129 -10.11 -1.95 -3.19
C TYR A 129 -11.33 -2.50 -2.44
N LEU A 130 -11.51 -2.00 -1.21
CA LEU A 130 -12.67 -2.33 -0.39
C LEU A 130 -13.44 -1.07 -0.04
N GLU A 131 -14.77 -1.13 -0.17
CA GLU A 131 -15.65 -0.10 0.35
C GLU A 131 -15.85 -0.27 1.85
N ARG A 132 -16.12 0.85 2.55
CA ARG A 132 -16.49 0.85 3.96
C ARG A 132 -17.93 0.39 4.08
N MET A 133 -18.18 -0.65 4.87
CA MET A 133 -19.55 -1.11 5.12
C MET A 133 -20.32 -0.13 6.00
N LYS A 134 -21.65 -0.21 5.94
CA LYS A 134 -22.51 0.55 6.85
C LYS A 134 -22.14 0.20 8.30
N ASP A 135 -22.03 1.21 9.15
CA ASP A 135 -21.69 1.10 10.58
C ASP A 135 -20.29 0.53 10.90
N GLU A 136 -19.45 0.26 9.90
CA GLU A 136 -18.05 -0.14 10.09
C GLU A 136 -17.20 1.08 10.51
N THR A 137 -16.24 0.94 11.42
CA THR A 137 -15.28 2.03 11.73
C THR A 137 -14.20 2.14 10.64
N ARG A 138 -13.44 3.24 10.62
CA ARG A 138 -12.34 3.37 9.64
C ARG A 138 -11.25 2.36 9.92
N GLU A 139 -11.00 2.10 11.19
CA GLU A 139 -10.01 1.15 11.70
C GLU A 139 -10.39 -0.29 11.31
N HIS A 140 -11.65 -0.69 11.47
CA HIS A 140 -12.13 -2.01 11.04
C HIS A 140 -12.02 -2.19 9.53
N ARG A 141 -12.38 -1.18 8.73
CA ARG A 141 -12.21 -1.21 7.27
C ARG A 141 -10.75 -1.39 6.88
N ASN A 142 -9.82 -0.66 7.52
CA ASN A 142 -8.40 -0.76 7.21
C ASN A 142 -7.87 -2.17 7.52
N MET A 143 -8.19 -2.72 8.70
CA MET A 143 -7.80 -4.09 9.07
C MET A 143 -8.29 -5.14 8.05
N ARG A 144 -9.49 -4.96 7.51
CA ARG A 144 -10.06 -5.88 6.52
C ARG A 144 -9.40 -5.77 5.14
N GLY A 145 -8.77 -4.63 4.82
CA GLY A 145 -7.97 -4.44 3.61
C GLY A 145 -6.49 -4.76 3.76
N GLU A 146 -6.06 -5.13 4.97
CA GLU A 146 -4.71 -5.58 5.29
C GLU A 146 -4.60 -7.11 5.36
N ASN A 147 -5.73 -7.83 5.42
CA ASN A 147 -5.84 -9.30 5.40
C ASN A 147 -6.28 -9.80 4.02
#